data_AF-R7W4E4-F1
#
_entry.id   AF-R7W4E4-F1
#
_cell.length_a   1.000
_cell.length_b   1.000
_cell.length_c   1.000
_cell.angle_alpha   90.00
_cell.angle_beta   90.00
_cell.angle_gamma   90.00
#
_symmetry.space_group_name_H-M   'P 1'
#
loop_
_entity.id
_entity.type
_entity.pdbx_description
1 polymer ?
#
loop_
_entity_poly.entity_id
_entity_poly.type
_entity_poly.pdbx_seq_one_letter_code
_entity_poly.pdbx_strand_id
1 'polypeptide(L)'
;MEDIKFWAALDFDKRLPHVLPEFPTISLVKPDVVSFRLNGGNKLFWLIEIDMKKEVLGSTSLYIFEEEEEKCSTDMAHWRSFPGYSFVPSPFTRYLDQHAIRRF
;
A
#
# COMPACT_ATOMS: atom_id res chain seq x y z
N MET A 1 24.24 3.37 7.76
CA MET A 1 24.72 2.76 9.01
C MET A 1 23.55 2.40 9.95
N GLU A 2 22.42 3.11 9.93
CA GLU A 2 21.19 2.74 10.67
C GLU A 2 20.43 1.56 10.04
N ASP A 3 20.45 1.46 8.72
CA ASP A 3 19.95 0.34 7.92
C ASP A 3 20.55 -1.01 8.31
N ILE A 4 21.86 -1.06 8.53
CA ILE A 4 22.56 -2.30 8.94
C ILE A 4 22.11 -2.76 10.32
N LYS A 5 21.88 -1.81 11.25
CA LYS A 5 21.40 -2.13 12.61
C LYS A 5 19.96 -2.62 12.61
N PHE A 6 19.11 -2.01 11.78
CA PHE A 6 17.73 -2.43 11.59
C PHE A 6 17.65 -3.89 11.10
N TRP A 7 18.41 -4.22 10.04
CA TRP A 7 18.43 -5.59 9.52
C TRP A 7 19.06 -6.58 10.50
N ALA A 8 20.11 -6.19 11.23
CA ALA A 8 20.71 -7.04 12.26
C ALA A 8 19.74 -7.40 13.41
N ALA A 9 18.78 -6.51 13.73
CA ALA A 9 17.74 -6.78 14.73
C ALA A 9 16.64 -7.71 14.21
N LEU A 10 16.41 -7.72 12.90
CA LEU A 10 15.31 -8.45 12.24
C LEU A 10 15.74 -9.76 11.56
N ASP A 11 17.04 -10.09 11.57
CA ASP A 11 17.69 -11.19 10.84
C ASP A 11 17.30 -12.61 11.33
N PHE A 12 16.00 -12.92 11.31
CA PHE A 12 15.46 -14.26 11.54
C PHE A 12 15.40 -15.10 10.26
N ASP A 13 15.36 -14.48 9.09
CA ASP A 13 15.24 -15.16 7.80
C ASP A 13 16.17 -14.53 6.76
N LYS A 14 17.32 -15.16 6.52
CA LYS A 14 18.39 -14.73 5.58
C LYS A 14 17.94 -14.56 4.12
N ARG A 15 16.65 -14.77 3.85
CA ARG A 15 16.00 -14.69 2.53
C ARG A 15 15.37 -13.33 2.29
N LEU A 16 15.24 -12.48 3.30
CA LEU A 16 14.69 -11.15 3.15
C LEU A 16 15.69 -10.23 2.42
N PRO A 17 15.24 -9.46 1.43
CA PRO A 17 16.09 -8.47 0.78
C PRO A 17 16.42 -7.34 1.76
N HIS A 18 17.70 -7.06 1.97
CA HIS A 18 18.19 -5.96 2.81
C HIS A 18 18.09 -4.62 2.06
N VAL A 19 16.87 -4.22 1.73
CA VAL A 19 16.55 -2.96 1.03
C VAL A 19 15.86 -1.99 1.98
N LEU A 20 15.63 -0.74 1.58
CA LEU A 20 14.83 0.16 2.41
C LEU A 20 13.36 -0.29 2.37
N PRO A 21 12.69 -0.52 3.53
CA PRO A 21 11.28 -0.86 3.55
C PRO A 21 10.41 0.31 3.07
N GLU A 22 9.38 0.02 2.29
CA GLU A 22 8.45 0.98 1.71
C GLU A 22 7.01 0.76 2.19
N PHE A 23 6.14 1.74 1.97
CA PHE A 23 4.68 1.66 2.21
C PHE A 23 4.29 1.15 3.61
N PRO A 24 4.71 1.84 4.69
CA PRO A 24 4.33 1.46 6.04
C PRO A 24 2.82 1.51 6.21
N THR A 25 2.23 0.40 6.65
CA THR A 25 0.81 0.27 6.92
C THR A 25 0.62 -0.18 8.36
N ILE A 26 -0.19 0.55 9.14
CA ILE A 26 -0.47 0.22 10.54
C ILE A 26 -1.71 -0.67 10.59
N SER A 27 -1.64 -1.77 11.34
CA SER A 27 -2.82 -2.60 11.59
C SER A 27 -3.78 -1.88 12.54
N LEU A 28 -5.04 -1.71 12.11
CA LEU A 28 -6.09 -1.13 12.97
C LEU A 28 -6.51 -2.05 14.12
N VAL A 29 -6.21 -3.35 14.01
CA VAL A 29 -6.51 -4.35 15.05
C VAL A 29 -5.35 -4.46 16.05
N LYS A 30 -4.11 -4.32 15.58
CA LYS A 30 -2.89 -4.39 16.39
C LYS A 30 -2.03 -3.15 16.11
N PRO A 31 -2.24 -2.03 16.82
CA PRO A 31 -1.58 -0.75 16.51
C PRO A 31 -0.05 -0.79 16.70
N ASP A 32 0.46 -1.72 17.51
CA ASP A 32 1.89 -1.94 17.70
C ASP A 32 2.56 -2.67 16.51
N VAL A 33 1.77 -3.16 15.55
CA VAL A 33 2.26 -3.91 14.38
C VAL A 33 2.21 -3.02 13.14
N VAL A 34 3.36 -2.87 12.50
CA VAL A 34 3.52 -2.15 11.23
C VAL A 34 3.94 -3.11 10.15
N SER A 35 3.20 -3.12 9.04
CA SER A 35 3.52 -3.87 7.84
C SER A 35 4.34 -3.01 6.89
N PHE A 36 5.41 -3.56 6.34
CA PHE A 36 6.23 -2.92 5.32
C PHE A 36 6.34 -3.79 4.08
N ARG A 37 6.51 -3.13 2.94
CA ARG A 37 6.81 -3.79 1.67
C ARG A 37 8.31 -3.70 1.39
N LEU A 38 8.94 -4.83 1.06
CA LEU A 38 10.31 -4.89 0.57
C LEU A 38 10.30 -5.26 -0.92
N ASN A 39 11.05 -4.53 -1.72
CA ASN A 39 11.24 -4.84 -3.13
C ASN A 39 12.32 -5.93 -3.29
N GLY A 40 11.91 -7.13 -3.67
CA GLY A 40 12.82 -8.26 -3.95
C GLY A 40 13.35 -8.27 -5.40
N GLY A 41 12.91 -7.33 -6.25
CA GLY A 41 13.22 -7.28 -7.67
C GLY A 41 12.33 -8.22 -8.50
N ASN A 42 12.36 -8.09 -9.83
CA ASN A 42 11.68 -8.99 -10.77
C ASN A 42 10.20 -9.28 -10.43
N LYS A 43 9.44 -8.23 -10.07
CA LYS A 43 8.01 -8.33 -9.68
C LYS A 43 7.76 -9.14 -8.39
N LEU A 44 8.81 -9.48 -7.64
CA LEU A 44 8.73 -10.12 -6.32
C LEU A 44 8.76 -9.06 -5.23
N PHE A 45 7.78 -9.12 -4.33
CA PHE A 45 7.66 -8.23 -3.19
C PHE A 45 7.49 -9.06 -1.93
N TRP A 46 8.19 -8.67 -0.87
CA TRP A 46 7.95 -9.23 0.45
C TRP A 46 7.08 -8.27 1.24
N LEU A 47 6.10 -8.81 1.94
CA LEU A 47 5.37 -8.11 2.98
C LEU A 47 5.90 -8.63 4.32
N ILE A 48 6.45 -7.74 5.12
CA ILE A 48 6.92 -8.06 6.46
C ILE A 48 6.06 -7.33 7.49
N GLU A 49 5.77 -7.96 8.61
CA GLU A 49 5.12 -7.34 9.76
C GLU A 49 6.13 -7.25 10.90
N ILE A 50 6.26 -6.07 11.48
CA ILE A 50 7.17 -5.80 12.60
C ILE A 50 6.33 -5.36 13.80
N ASP A 51 6.55 -6.01 14.94
CA ASP A 51 6.07 -5.52 16.23
C ASP A 51 7.01 -4.41 16.67
N MET A 52 6.58 -3.15 16.50
CA MET A 52 7.38 -1.95 16.78
C MET A 52 7.67 -1.77 18.27
N LYS A 53 6.86 -2.38 19.15
CA LYS A 53 7.03 -2.27 20.61
C LYS A 53 8.09 -3.23 21.12
N LYS A 54 8.17 -4.41 20.52
CA LYS A 54 9.17 -5.44 20.86
C LYS A 54 10.39 -5.42 19.94
N GLU A 55 10.33 -4.64 18.85
CA GLU A 55 11.36 -4.55 17.82
C GLU A 55 11.68 -5.91 17.19
N VAL A 56 10.66 -6.75 16.97
CA VAL A 56 10.82 -8.09 16.40
C VAL A 56 10.03 -8.29 15.12
N LEU A 57 10.59 -9.10 14.22
CA LEU A 57 9.90 -9.57 13.02
C LEU A 57 8.77 -10.53 13.44
N GLY A 58 7.54 -10.20 13.05
CA GLY A 58 6.34 -10.97 13.36
C GLY A 58 6.02 -11.99 12.28
N SER A 59 5.71 -11.53 11.08
CA SER A 59 5.32 -12.38 9.95
C SER A 59 5.93 -11.90 8.65
N THR A 60 6.06 -12.83 7.69
CA THR A 60 6.65 -12.56 6.38
C THR A 60 5.85 -13.29 5.31
N SER A 61 5.48 -12.60 4.24
CA SER A 61 4.75 -13.15 3.10
C SER A 61 5.43 -12.75 1.79
N LEU A 62 5.55 -13.67 0.84
CA LEU A 62 6.05 -13.39 -0.50
C LEU A 62 4.87 -13.17 -1.45
N TYR A 63 4.90 -12.07 -2.18
CA TYR A 63 3.94 -11.71 -3.20
C TYR A 63 4.64 -11.62 -4.56
N ILE A 64 4.12 -12.33 -5.56
CA ILE A 64 4.61 -12.30 -6.93
C ILE A 64 3.56 -11.54 -7.74
N PHE A 65 3.94 -10.39 -8.30
CA PHE A 65 3.08 -9.69 -9.24
C PHE A 65 3.15 -10.45 -10.58
N GLU A 66 2.29 -11.46 -10.73
CA GLU A 66 2.00 -12.01 -12.05
C GLU A 66 1.26 -10.91 -12.82
N GLU A 67 1.89 -10.37 -13.86
CA GLU A 67 1.12 -9.65 -14.88
C GLU A 67 0.17 -10.69 -15.45
N GLU A 68 -1.11 -10.63 -15.07
CA GLU A 68 -2.13 -11.19 -15.92
C GLU A 68 -1.96 -10.49 -17.27
N GLU A 69 -1.44 -11.22 -18.26
CA GLU A 69 -1.65 -10.87 -19.66
C GLU A 69 -3.17 -10.94 -19.89
N GLU A 70 -3.91 -9.94 -19.42
CA GLU A 70 -5.19 -9.57 -20.01
C GLU A 70 -4.82 -9.19 -21.45
N LYS A 71 -4.87 -10.19 -22.34
CA LYS A 71 -5.08 -9.99 -23.76
C LYS A 71 -6.40 -9.25 -23.87
N CYS A 72 -6.33 -7.93 -23.73
CA CYS A 72 -7.39 -7.02 -24.05
C CYS A 72 -7.71 -7.28 -25.51
N SER A 73 -8.74 -8.09 -25.77
CA SER A 73 -9.40 -8.07 -27.07
C SER A 73 -9.71 -6.61 -27.35
N THR A 74 -9.17 -6.09 -28.43
CA THR A 74 -9.16 -4.68 -28.85
C THR A 74 -10.53 -4.00 -28.95
N ASP A 75 -11.62 -4.68 -28.60
CA ASP A 75 -12.99 -4.19 -28.60
C ASP A 75 -13.40 -3.38 -27.35
N MET A 76 -12.68 -3.48 -26.22
CA MET A 76 -13.06 -2.76 -24.97
C MET A 76 -12.37 -1.40 -24.81
N ALA A 77 -11.43 -1.04 -25.70
CA ALA A 77 -10.67 0.22 -25.61
C ALA A 77 -11.54 1.48 -25.78
N HIS A 78 -12.73 1.35 -26.37
CA HIS A 78 -13.71 2.42 -26.53
C HIS A 78 -14.20 2.98 -25.18
N TRP A 79 -14.37 2.14 -24.15
CA TRP A 79 -15.07 2.51 -22.91
C TRP A 79 -14.17 3.11 -21.82
N ARG A 80 -12.83 3.08 -21.98
CA ARG A 80 -11.88 3.57 -20.96
C ARG A 80 -11.47 5.03 -21.12
N SER A 81 -11.90 5.73 -22.17
CA SER A 81 -11.73 7.18 -22.26
C SER A 81 -12.79 7.87 -21.43
N PHE A 82 -12.53 8.06 -20.13
CA PHE A 82 -13.25 9.05 -19.34
C PHE A 82 -12.77 10.44 -19.76
N PRO A 83 -13.58 11.26 -20.45
CA PRO A 83 -13.24 12.66 -20.62
C PRO A 83 -13.45 13.28 -19.24
N GLY A 84 -12.39 13.79 -18.61
CA GLY A 84 -12.34 14.32 -17.23
C GLY A 84 -13.29 15.48 -16.89
N TYR A 85 -14.39 15.64 -17.64
CA TYR A 85 -15.46 16.61 -17.49
C TYR A 85 -16.77 16.02 -16.95
N SER A 86 -16.83 14.73 -16.62
CA SER A 86 -18.02 14.09 -16.07
C SER A 86 -17.80 13.64 -14.63
N PHE A 87 -17.57 14.61 -13.74
CA PHE A 87 -17.84 14.39 -12.32
C PHE A 87 -19.34 14.17 -12.16
N VAL A 88 -19.74 13.00 -11.65
CA VAL A 88 -21.10 12.82 -11.13
C VAL A 88 -21.24 13.84 -10.00
N PRO A 89 -22.16 14.82 -10.09
CA PRO A 89 -22.31 15.83 -9.06
C PRO A 89 -22.83 15.14 -7.79
N SER A 90 -21.90 14.80 -6.90
CA SER A 90 -22.24 14.37 -5.56
C SER A 90 -22.84 15.56 -4.81
N PRO A 91 -23.90 15.37 -4.01
CA PRO A 91 -24.39 16.41 -3.12
C PRO A 91 -23.35 16.88 -2.09
N PHE A 92 -22.17 16.25 -2.03
CA PHE A 92 -21.02 16.69 -1.23
C PHE A 92 -20.69 18.18 -1.41
N THR A 93 -20.79 18.72 -2.63
CA THR A 93 -20.50 20.14 -2.88
C THR A 93 -21.48 21.09 -2.16
N ARG A 94 -22.70 20.64 -1.84
CA ARG A 94 -23.65 21.44 -1.02
C ARG A 94 -23.17 21.65 0.41
N TYR A 95 -22.31 20.78 0.93
CA TYR A 95 -21.77 20.93 2.29
C TYR A 95 -20.55 21.85 2.34
N LEU A 96 -19.93 22.16 1.19
CA LEU A 96 -18.80 23.08 1.09
C LEU A 96 -19.23 24.52 0.84
N ASP A 97 -20.53 24.77 0.61
CA ASP A 97 -21.05 26.13 0.54
C ASP A 97 -20.81 26.83 1.89
N GLN A 98 -20.18 28.01 1.85
CA GLN A 98 -19.96 28.89 3.00
C GLN A 98 -21.27 29.27 3.73
N HIS A 99 -22.42 29.01 3.11
CA HIS A 99 -23.75 29.21 3.68
C HIS A 99 -24.50 27.91 3.97
N ALA A 100 -23.89 26.74 3.76
CA ALA A 100 -24.48 25.43 4.03
C ALA A 100 -24.91 25.26 5.50
N ILE A 101 -24.22 25.95 6.41
CA ILE A 101 -24.53 26.00 7.84
C ILE A 101 -25.13 27.37 8.17
N ARG A 102 -26.25 27.74 7.53
CA ARG A 102 -27.18 28.71 8.11
C ARG A 102 -28.30 27.94 8.79
N ARG A 103 -28.18 27.84 10.12
CA ARG A 103 -29.18 27.27 11.02
C ARG A 103 -30.39 28.22 11.13
N PHE A 104 -31.58 27.62 10.97
CA PHE A 104 -32.95 28.06 11.27
C PHE A 104 -33.52 29.26 10.49
#